data_AF-A0AAD7GHB1-F1
#
_entry.id   AF-A0AAD7GHB1-F1
#
_cell.length_a   1.000
_cell.length_b   1.000
_cell.length_c   1.000
_cell.angle_alpha   90.00
_cell.angle_beta   90.00
_cell.angle_gamma   90.00
#
_symmetry.space_group_name_H-M   'P 1'
#
loop_
_entity.id
_entity.type
_entity.pdbx_description
1 polymer ?
#
loop_
_entity_poly.entity_id
_entity_poly.type
_entity_poly.pdbx_seq_one_letter_code
_entity_poly.pdbx_strand_id
1 'polypeptide(L)'
;MAPVPRKEARPAPVLPKGDPELDKMCEDAMASKQSPAEMLRALYGKVYTQTAYSHVYVQGSCKGSGTGARAVAGGFWGGKSAANCVLTVPGPEPPTSNRAVLYAVLIAVREANPHFSLMVFTKSEYVIWHVCYWAGKNSQLGWSGPNGDLLKDLVLVLSKRLAPTRFNRVEQDGQNHRADAVRK
;
A
#
# COMPACT_ATOMS: atom_id res chain seq x y z
N MET A 1 -3.32 62.80 -3.77
CA MET A 1 -2.59 61.53 -3.53
C MET A 1 -1.53 61.40 -4.60
N ALA A 2 -0.25 61.37 -4.23
CA ALA A 2 0.84 61.14 -5.18
C ALA A 2 0.97 59.64 -5.49
N PRO A 3 1.32 59.24 -6.73
CA PRO A 3 1.50 57.83 -7.09
C PRO A 3 2.74 57.25 -6.40
N VAL A 4 2.57 56.05 -5.81
CA VAL A 4 3.65 55.30 -5.16
C VAL A 4 4.61 54.76 -6.23
N PRO A 5 5.93 54.97 -6.13
CA PRO A 5 6.88 54.48 -7.11
C PRO A 5 6.89 52.93 -7.13
N ARG A 6 6.83 52.35 -8.33
CA ARG A 6 7.01 50.91 -8.52
C ARG A 6 8.43 50.53 -8.07
N LYS A 7 8.52 49.63 -7.09
CA LYS A 7 9.78 48.98 -6.71
C LYS A 7 10.40 48.35 -7.96
N GLU A 8 11.65 48.71 -8.24
CA GLU A 8 12.44 48.08 -9.30
C GLU A 8 12.46 46.56 -9.11
N ALA A 9 12.26 45.84 -10.21
CA ALA A 9 12.29 44.38 -10.20
C ALA A 9 13.70 43.92 -9.77
N ARG A 10 13.77 43.00 -8.80
CA ARG A 10 15.07 42.41 -8.44
C ARG A 10 15.67 41.73 -9.67
N PRO A 11 16.98 41.89 -9.91
CA PRO A 11 17.66 41.16 -10.96
C PRO A 11 17.48 39.66 -10.71
N ALA A 12 17.30 38.90 -11.80
CA ALA A 12 17.20 37.46 -11.72
C ALA A 12 18.48 36.90 -11.04
N PRO A 13 18.34 35.91 -10.14
CA PRO A 13 19.50 35.28 -9.53
C PRO A 13 20.36 34.65 -10.64
N VAL A 14 21.65 35.00 -10.65
CA VAL A 14 22.62 34.37 -11.53
C VAL A 14 22.89 32.98 -10.97
N LEU A 15 22.50 31.95 -11.72
CA LEU A 15 22.83 30.58 -11.37
C LEU A 15 24.33 30.35 -11.62
N PRO A 16 25.05 29.67 -10.71
CA PRO A 16 26.42 29.26 -10.97
C PRO A 16 26.48 28.40 -12.24
N LYS A 17 27.58 28.51 -13.00
CA LYS A 17 27.82 27.62 -14.14
C LYS A 17 27.86 26.19 -13.61
N GLY A 18 26.98 25.34 -14.11
CA GLY A 18 26.90 23.93 -13.76
C GLY A 18 28.20 23.20 -14.10
N ASP A 19 28.49 22.15 -13.33
CA ASP A 19 29.55 21.21 -13.66
C ASP A 19 28.99 20.27 -14.76
N PRO A 20 29.55 20.28 -15.97
CA PRO A 20 29.00 19.51 -17.09
C PRO A 20 29.05 17.99 -16.86
N GLU A 21 29.95 17.50 -16.00
CA GLU A 21 29.99 16.08 -15.64
C GLU A 21 28.84 15.75 -14.68
N LEU A 22 28.61 16.61 -13.69
CA LEU A 22 27.53 16.45 -12.72
C LEU A 22 26.14 16.59 -13.38
N ASP A 23 26.00 17.54 -14.30
CA ASP A 23 24.79 17.75 -15.08
C ASP A 23 24.48 16.51 -15.95
N LYS A 24 25.49 15.97 -16.64
CA LYS A 24 25.36 14.74 -17.41
C LYS A 24 24.99 13.53 -16.54
N MET A 25 25.61 13.37 -15.37
CA MET A 25 25.24 12.31 -14.43
C MET A 25 23.79 12.44 -13.95
N CYS A 26 23.32 13.67 -13.73
CA CYS A 26 21.93 13.94 -13.37
C CYS A 26 20.97 13.59 -14.52
N GLU A 27 21.32 13.97 -15.74
CA GLU A 27 20.55 13.61 -16.95
C GLU A 27 20.47 12.10 -17.15
N ASP A 28 21.61 11.40 -17.06
CA ASP A 28 21.68 9.94 -17.19
C ASP A 28 20.85 9.24 -16.09
N ALA A 29 20.93 9.73 -14.85
CA ALA A 29 20.13 9.22 -13.74
C ALA A 29 18.63 9.41 -13.98
N MET A 30 18.22 10.59 -14.46
CA MET A 30 16.82 10.89 -14.76
C MET A 30 16.30 10.07 -15.96
N ALA A 31 17.15 9.81 -16.95
CA ALA A 31 16.84 8.97 -18.11
C ALA A 31 16.74 7.48 -17.76
N SER A 32 17.46 7.01 -16.74
CA SER A 32 17.45 5.61 -16.28
C SER A 32 16.18 5.19 -15.49
N LYS A 33 15.24 6.11 -15.29
CA LYS A 33 14.08 5.91 -14.43
C LYS A 33 13.12 4.86 -15.00
N GLN A 34 12.97 3.75 -14.27
CA GLN A 34 11.96 2.73 -14.57
C GLN A 34 10.54 3.31 -14.47
N SER A 35 9.65 2.88 -15.37
CA SER A 35 8.24 3.22 -15.27
C SER A 35 7.60 2.58 -14.01
N PRO A 36 6.52 3.17 -13.46
CA PRO A 36 5.82 2.58 -12.31
C PRO A 36 5.40 1.13 -12.52
N ALA A 37 4.95 0.78 -13.73
CA ALA A 37 4.53 -0.58 -14.06
C ALA A 37 5.71 -1.57 -14.07
N GLU A 38 6.87 -1.16 -14.57
CA GLU A 38 8.08 -1.99 -14.56
C GLU A 38 8.59 -2.23 -13.15
N MET A 39 8.60 -1.19 -12.30
CA MET A 39 8.97 -1.34 -10.89
C MET A 39 8.07 -2.33 -10.17
N LEU A 40 6.75 -2.24 -10.37
CA LEU A 40 5.80 -3.17 -9.76
C LEU A 40 5.96 -4.60 -10.30
N ARG A 41 6.21 -4.76 -11.61
CA ARG A 41 6.45 -6.09 -12.22
C ARG A 41 7.75 -6.71 -11.72
N ALA A 42 8.81 -5.92 -11.56
CA ALA A 42 10.06 -6.38 -10.97
C ALA A 42 9.87 -6.79 -9.51
N LEU A 43 9.05 -6.05 -8.77
CA LEU A 43 8.80 -6.29 -7.35
C LEU A 43 7.92 -7.54 -7.09
N TYR A 44 6.82 -7.68 -7.81
CA TYR A 44 5.85 -8.76 -7.60
C TYR A 44 6.13 -10.01 -8.44
N GLY A 45 6.93 -9.90 -9.50
CA GLY A 45 7.25 -11.03 -10.37
C GLY A 45 6.14 -11.40 -11.34
N LYS A 46 6.22 -12.63 -11.86
CA LYS A 46 5.30 -13.18 -12.87
C LYS A 46 4.29 -14.12 -12.22
N VAL A 47 3.09 -14.14 -12.79
CA VAL A 47 2.08 -15.16 -12.52
C VAL A 47 2.16 -16.26 -13.57
N TYR A 48 1.84 -17.49 -13.19
CA TYR A 48 1.96 -18.69 -14.01
C TYR A 48 0.62 -19.42 -14.16
N THR A 49 -0.32 -19.20 -13.24
CA THR A 49 -1.65 -19.83 -13.27
C THR A 49 -2.74 -18.78 -13.12
N GLN A 50 -3.93 -19.08 -13.65
CA GLN A 50 -5.12 -18.27 -13.42
C GLN A 50 -6.33 -19.19 -13.27
N THR A 51 -6.98 -19.11 -12.13
CA THR A 51 -8.20 -19.86 -11.78
C THR A 51 -9.38 -18.91 -11.57
N ALA A 52 -10.55 -19.46 -11.24
CA ALA A 52 -11.62 -18.69 -10.60
C ALA A 52 -11.10 -18.01 -9.31
N TYR A 53 -11.59 -16.81 -9.03
CA TYR A 53 -11.15 -16.02 -7.89
C TYR A 53 -11.80 -16.50 -6.59
N SER A 54 -10.97 -16.80 -5.60
CA SER A 54 -11.43 -16.81 -4.20
C SER A 54 -11.57 -15.37 -3.72
N HIS A 55 -12.67 -15.07 -3.05
CA HIS A 55 -13.00 -13.71 -2.61
C HIS A 55 -12.78 -13.58 -1.10
N VAL A 56 -12.10 -12.52 -0.69
CA VAL A 56 -11.93 -12.18 0.73
C VAL A 56 -12.20 -10.69 0.93
N TYR A 57 -13.02 -10.38 1.93
CA TYR A 57 -13.26 -9.02 2.38
C TYR A 57 -12.42 -8.77 3.63
N VAL A 58 -11.56 -7.76 3.59
CA VAL A 58 -10.67 -7.44 4.70
C VAL A 58 -11.07 -6.14 5.37
N GLN A 59 -10.91 -6.11 6.68
CA GLN A 59 -11.19 -4.92 7.48
C GLN A 59 -10.22 -4.85 8.66
N GLY A 60 -9.86 -3.63 9.04
CA GLY A 60 -9.11 -3.33 10.24
C GLY A 60 -9.78 -2.23 11.03
N SER A 61 -9.71 -2.31 12.36
CA SER A 61 -10.15 -1.23 13.24
C SER A 61 -9.17 -1.04 14.38
N CYS A 62 -9.09 0.18 14.89
CA CYS A 62 -8.36 0.50 16.11
C CYS A 62 -9.33 1.22 17.05
N LYS A 63 -9.38 0.78 18.31
CA LYS A 63 -10.18 1.39 19.38
C LYS A 63 -9.28 1.90 20.50
N GLY A 64 -9.63 3.04 21.08
CA GLY A 64 -8.86 3.71 22.12
C GLY A 64 -7.85 4.73 21.59
N SER A 65 -7.12 5.37 22.50
CA SER A 65 -6.06 6.34 22.20
C SER A 65 -4.84 6.10 23.08
N GLY A 66 -3.66 6.49 22.60
CA GLY A 66 -2.41 6.32 23.33
C GLY A 66 -2.05 4.85 23.59
N THR A 67 -1.36 4.60 24.71
CA THR A 67 -0.76 3.30 25.08
C THR A 67 -1.77 2.19 25.43
N GLY A 68 -3.06 2.51 25.49
CA GLY A 68 -4.14 1.54 25.71
C GLY A 68 -4.92 1.19 24.44
N ALA A 69 -4.54 1.77 23.29
CA ALA A 69 -5.22 1.52 22.03
C ALA A 69 -5.00 0.07 21.59
N ARG A 70 -6.02 -0.54 21.00
CA ARG A 70 -5.95 -1.91 20.46
C ARG A 70 -6.47 -1.93 19.05
N ALA A 71 -5.70 -2.56 18.16
CA ALA A 71 -6.13 -2.81 16.80
C ALA A 71 -6.47 -4.28 16.56
N VAL A 72 -7.51 -4.47 15.75
CA VAL A 72 -7.96 -5.78 15.28
C VAL A 72 -8.04 -5.79 13.76
N ALA A 73 -7.64 -6.91 13.19
CA ALA A 73 -7.67 -7.22 11.76
C ALA A 73 -8.63 -8.38 11.53
N GLY A 74 -9.36 -8.38 10.44
CA GLY A 74 -10.19 -9.53 10.08
C GLY A 74 -10.36 -9.72 8.59
N GLY A 75 -10.59 -10.98 8.23
CA GLY A 75 -10.83 -11.45 6.88
C GLY A 75 -12.11 -12.29 6.84
N PHE A 76 -12.97 -12.00 5.87
CA PHE A 76 -14.22 -12.71 5.64
C PHE A 76 -14.25 -13.31 4.24
N TRP A 77 -14.31 -14.64 4.16
CA TRP A 77 -14.26 -15.44 2.94
C TRP A 77 -15.64 -15.96 2.50
N GLY A 78 -16.68 -15.69 3.29
CA GLY A 78 -18.05 -16.19 3.05
C GLY A 78 -18.71 -16.77 4.30
N GLY A 79 -20.01 -17.03 4.21
CA GLY A 79 -20.78 -17.61 5.30
C GLY A 79 -20.23 -18.99 5.70
N LYS A 80 -19.98 -19.19 7.01
CA LYS A 80 -19.47 -20.44 7.60
C LYS A 80 -18.10 -20.91 7.09
N SER A 81 -17.34 -20.06 6.39
CA SER A 81 -15.97 -20.41 6.00
C SER A 81 -15.08 -20.54 7.23
N ALA A 82 -14.35 -21.65 7.35
CA ALA A 82 -13.36 -21.86 8.41
C ALA A 82 -12.15 -20.90 8.29
N ALA A 83 -11.96 -20.27 7.13
CA ALA A 83 -10.91 -19.27 6.91
C ALA A 83 -11.27 -17.87 7.45
N ASN A 84 -12.52 -17.67 7.91
CA ASN A 84 -12.91 -16.41 8.55
C ASN A 84 -12.11 -16.21 9.84
N CYS A 85 -11.54 -15.03 10.02
CA CYS A 85 -10.69 -14.75 11.18
C CYS A 85 -10.82 -13.32 11.69
N VAL A 86 -10.59 -13.15 12.99
CA VAL A 86 -10.36 -11.87 13.65
C VAL A 86 -9.14 -12.02 14.55
N LEU A 87 -8.16 -11.14 14.39
CA LEU A 87 -6.85 -11.24 15.03
C LEU A 87 -6.46 -9.89 15.63
N THR A 88 -5.80 -9.91 16.79
CA THR A 88 -5.13 -8.72 17.33
C THR A 88 -3.92 -8.37 16.49
N VAL A 89 -3.72 -7.08 16.21
CA VAL A 89 -2.65 -6.61 15.34
C VAL A 89 -1.38 -6.41 16.16
N PRO A 90 -0.28 -7.11 15.85
CA PRO A 90 0.99 -6.90 16.52
C PRO A 90 1.71 -5.66 15.98
N GLY A 91 2.63 -5.12 16.77
CA GLY A 91 3.59 -4.10 16.32
C GLY A 91 3.70 -2.90 17.26
N PRO A 92 4.16 -1.76 16.74
CA PRO A 92 4.43 -0.58 17.55
C PRO A 92 3.14 0.05 18.09
N GLU A 93 3.25 0.57 19.31
CA GLU A 93 2.22 1.34 19.99
C GLU A 93 2.39 2.85 19.70
N PRO A 94 1.29 3.62 19.53
CA PRO A 94 -0.09 3.16 19.50
C PRO A 94 -0.45 2.54 18.13
N PRO A 95 -1.26 1.46 18.09
CA PRO A 95 -1.67 0.85 16.84
C PRO A 95 -2.59 1.76 16.02
N THR A 96 -2.59 1.58 14.71
CA THR A 96 -3.40 2.38 13.78
C THR A 96 -4.35 1.52 12.95
N SER A 97 -5.48 2.08 12.51
CA SER A 97 -6.42 1.40 11.61
C SER A 97 -5.76 1.01 10.27
N ASN A 98 -4.82 1.81 9.77
CA ASN A 98 -4.05 1.52 8.55
C ASN A 98 -3.16 0.29 8.72
N ARG A 99 -2.47 0.17 9.87
CA ARG A 99 -1.73 -1.04 10.23
C ARG A 99 -2.64 -2.25 10.31
N ALA A 100 -3.81 -2.07 10.95
CA ALA A 100 -4.78 -3.14 11.14
C ALA A 100 -5.29 -3.72 9.82
N VAL A 101 -5.67 -2.87 8.87
CA VAL A 101 -6.16 -3.36 7.57
C VAL A 101 -5.03 -3.93 6.71
N LEU A 102 -3.80 -3.40 6.78
CA LEU A 102 -2.65 -4.03 6.13
C LEU A 102 -2.36 -5.41 6.70
N TYR A 103 -2.44 -5.57 8.03
CA TYR A 103 -2.25 -6.87 8.67
C TYR A 103 -3.35 -7.86 8.24
N ALA A 104 -4.60 -7.40 8.12
CA ALA A 104 -5.69 -8.22 7.58
C ALA A 104 -5.40 -8.70 6.15
N VAL A 105 -4.87 -7.83 5.29
CA VAL A 105 -4.44 -8.20 3.93
C VAL A 105 -3.31 -9.23 3.98
N LEU A 106 -2.27 -9.00 4.78
CA LEU A 106 -1.14 -9.91 4.92
C LEU A 106 -1.59 -11.32 5.29
N ILE A 107 -2.43 -11.43 6.33
CA ILE A 107 -2.97 -12.74 6.74
C ILE A 107 -3.84 -13.33 5.64
N ALA A 108 -4.74 -12.57 5.03
CA ALA A 108 -5.60 -13.09 3.96
C ALA A 108 -4.81 -13.63 2.77
N VAL A 109 -3.75 -12.93 2.34
CA VAL A 109 -2.89 -13.33 1.23
C VAL A 109 -2.03 -14.56 1.61
N ARG A 110 -1.59 -14.65 2.87
CA ARG A 110 -0.81 -15.78 3.39
C ARG A 110 -1.63 -17.06 3.48
N GLU A 111 -2.87 -16.98 3.96
CA GLU A 111 -3.74 -18.15 4.13
C GLU A 111 -4.39 -18.60 2.81
N ALA A 112 -4.52 -17.71 1.81
CA ALA A 112 -4.98 -18.11 0.49
C ALA A 112 -3.97 -19.05 -0.20
N ASN A 113 -4.49 -20.12 -0.78
CA ASN A 113 -3.68 -21.00 -1.62
C ASN A 113 -2.96 -20.19 -2.74
N PRO A 114 -1.62 -20.27 -2.85
CA PRO A 114 -0.84 -19.46 -3.79
C PRO A 114 -1.05 -19.84 -5.26
N HIS A 115 -1.64 -21.00 -5.55
CA HIS A 115 -1.92 -21.49 -6.90
C HIS A 115 -3.28 -21.01 -7.46
N PHE A 116 -4.12 -20.41 -6.61
CA PHE A 116 -5.45 -19.94 -6.99
C PHE A 116 -5.52 -18.41 -7.02
N SER A 117 -6.27 -17.87 -7.98
CA SER A 117 -6.50 -16.44 -8.12
C SER A 117 -7.19 -15.90 -6.86
N LEU A 118 -6.74 -14.77 -6.34
CA LEU A 118 -7.28 -14.14 -5.12
C LEU A 118 -7.81 -12.74 -5.42
N MET A 119 -9.02 -12.44 -4.95
CA MET A 119 -9.62 -11.11 -5.00
C MET A 119 -9.78 -10.59 -3.58
N VAL A 120 -9.01 -9.55 -3.25
CA VAL A 120 -9.05 -8.89 -1.94
C VAL A 120 -9.90 -7.63 -2.05
N PHE A 121 -11.02 -7.61 -1.33
CA PHE A 121 -11.92 -6.48 -1.23
C PHE A 121 -11.61 -5.66 0.03
N THR A 122 -11.39 -4.35 -0.13
CA THR A 122 -11.07 -3.45 0.98
C THR A 122 -11.68 -2.07 0.77
N LYS A 123 -11.97 -1.36 1.86
CA LYS A 123 -12.35 0.07 1.84
C LYS A 123 -11.13 1.00 1.95
N SER A 124 -9.96 0.46 2.27
CA SER A 124 -8.78 1.25 2.59
C SER A 124 -8.06 1.75 1.34
N GLU A 125 -8.14 3.06 1.08
CA GLU A 125 -7.27 3.72 0.11
C GLU A 125 -5.80 3.51 0.42
N TYR A 126 -5.45 3.47 1.71
CA TYR A 126 -4.08 3.27 2.16
C TYR A 126 -3.51 1.95 1.63
N VAL A 127 -4.28 0.85 1.70
CA VAL A 127 -3.88 -0.44 1.09
C VAL A 127 -3.70 -0.29 -0.42
N ILE A 128 -4.69 0.29 -1.11
CA ILE A 128 -4.67 0.41 -2.56
C ILE A 128 -3.43 1.20 -3.02
N TRP A 129 -3.18 2.37 -2.45
CA TRP A 129 -2.02 3.20 -2.79
C TRP A 129 -0.70 2.51 -2.46
N HIS A 130 -0.53 2.01 -1.23
CA HIS A 130 0.75 1.46 -0.80
C HIS A 130 1.12 0.13 -1.45
N VAL A 131 0.13 -0.70 -1.80
CA VAL A 131 0.36 -2.02 -2.39
C VAL A 131 0.33 -1.96 -3.92
N CYS A 132 -0.63 -1.25 -4.52
CA CYS A 132 -0.84 -1.31 -5.98
C CYS A 132 -0.07 -0.23 -6.75
N TYR A 133 0.28 0.90 -6.13
CA TYR A 133 0.84 2.05 -6.86
C TYR A 133 2.22 2.46 -6.36
N TRP A 134 2.43 2.51 -5.03
CA TRP A 134 3.66 3.03 -4.44
C TRP A 134 4.64 1.94 -4.01
N ALA A 135 4.26 0.66 -4.06
CA ALA A 135 5.11 -0.44 -3.60
C ALA A 135 6.49 -0.45 -4.28
N GLY A 136 6.55 -0.29 -5.60
CA GLY A 136 7.81 -0.25 -6.35
C GLY A 136 8.74 0.91 -5.95
N LYS A 137 8.17 2.11 -5.72
CA LYS A 137 8.94 3.26 -5.22
C LYS A 137 9.40 3.04 -3.78
N ASN A 138 8.50 2.56 -2.92
CA ASN A 138 8.78 2.33 -1.52
C ASN A 138 9.84 1.23 -1.32
N SER A 139 9.89 0.22 -2.20
CA SER A 139 10.93 -0.81 -2.16
C SER A 139 12.32 -0.26 -2.46
N GLN A 140 12.43 0.66 -3.43
CA GLN A 140 13.69 1.34 -3.75
C GLN A 140 14.17 2.24 -2.60
N LEU A 141 13.24 2.80 -1.82
CA LEU A 141 13.52 3.59 -0.63
C LEU A 141 13.68 2.74 0.65
N GLY A 142 13.78 1.41 0.51
CA GLY A 142 14.04 0.50 1.62
C GLY A 142 12.89 0.38 2.63
N TRP A 143 11.66 0.72 2.24
CA TRP A 143 10.47 0.66 3.10
C TRP A 143 10.56 1.54 4.37
N SER A 144 11.22 2.70 4.29
CA SER A 144 11.46 3.59 5.43
C SER A 144 10.22 4.30 5.99
N GLY A 145 9.06 4.20 5.33
CA GLY A 145 7.81 4.84 5.76
C GLY A 145 7.02 4.07 6.83
N PRO A 146 5.90 4.64 7.31
CA PRO A 146 5.01 3.97 8.25
C PRO A 146 4.52 2.62 7.73
N ASN A 147 4.47 1.62 8.61
CA ASN A 147 4.09 0.23 8.29
C ASN A 147 4.96 -0.44 7.21
N GLY A 148 6.18 0.08 6.98
CA GLY A 148 7.12 -0.48 6.02
C GLY A 148 7.49 -1.94 6.32
N ASP A 149 7.50 -2.31 7.61
CA ASP A 149 7.66 -3.69 8.07
C ASP A 149 6.58 -4.62 7.47
N LEU A 150 5.29 -4.28 7.64
CA LEU A 150 4.19 -5.08 7.11
C LEU A 150 4.11 -5.04 5.59
N LEU A 151 4.43 -3.90 4.96
CA LEU A 151 4.43 -3.78 3.50
C LEU A 151 5.51 -4.67 2.88
N LYS A 152 6.70 -4.72 3.48
CA LYS A 152 7.79 -5.59 3.04
C LYS A 152 7.39 -7.06 3.13
N ASP A 153 6.78 -7.47 4.25
CA ASP A 153 6.30 -8.84 4.44
C ASP A 153 5.18 -9.18 3.46
N LEU A 154 4.21 -8.28 3.27
CA LEU A 154 3.11 -8.47 2.33
C LEU A 154 3.62 -8.64 0.89
N VAL A 155 4.57 -7.80 0.47
CA VAL A 155 5.18 -7.91 -0.86
C VAL A 155 5.92 -9.23 -1.02
N LEU A 156 6.64 -9.68 0.01
CA LEU A 156 7.33 -10.98 0.01
C LEU A 156 6.35 -12.15 -0.15
N VAL A 157 5.18 -12.09 0.49
CA VAL A 157 4.15 -13.14 0.34
C VAL A 157 3.50 -13.05 -1.05
N LEU A 158 3.18 -11.85 -1.52
CA LEU A 158 2.59 -11.64 -2.85
C LEU A 158 3.51 -12.12 -3.97
N SER A 159 4.82 -11.85 -3.89
CA SER A 159 5.79 -12.25 -4.92
C SER A 159 6.01 -13.76 -5.03
N LYS A 160 5.59 -14.52 -4.00
CA LYS A 160 5.64 -15.99 -3.99
C LYS A 160 4.37 -16.64 -4.54
N ARG A 161 3.32 -15.87 -4.84
CA ARG A 161 2.08 -16.41 -5.40
C ARG A 161 2.26 -16.71 -6.89
N LEU A 162 1.80 -17.89 -7.32
CA LEU A 162 1.83 -18.29 -8.73
C LEU A 162 0.59 -17.81 -9.49
N ALA A 163 -0.50 -17.53 -8.78
CA ALA A 163 -1.73 -16.99 -9.33
C ALA A 163 -1.90 -15.51 -9.01
N PRO A 164 -2.65 -14.75 -9.84
CA PRO A 164 -2.84 -13.33 -9.65
C PRO A 164 -3.59 -13.02 -8.35
N THR A 165 -3.16 -11.94 -7.69
CA THR A 165 -3.91 -11.29 -6.61
C THR A 165 -4.38 -9.95 -7.11
N ARG A 166 -5.69 -9.71 -7.03
CA ARG A 166 -6.31 -8.43 -7.38
C ARG A 166 -6.85 -7.75 -6.15
N PHE A 167 -6.68 -6.44 -6.09
CA PHE A 167 -7.25 -5.60 -5.06
C PHE A 167 -8.41 -4.83 -5.65
N ASN A 168 -9.57 -4.94 -5.01
CA ASN A 168 -10.76 -4.19 -5.39
C ASN A 168 -11.19 -3.29 -4.25
N ARG A 169 -11.28 -1.99 -4.54
CA ARG A 169 -11.82 -1.03 -3.60
C ARG A 169 -13.34 -1.11 -3.63
N VAL A 170 -13.95 -1.40 -2.50
CA VAL A 170 -15.41 -1.39 -2.37
C VAL A 170 -15.89 -0.08 -1.74
N GLU A 171 -16.97 0.46 -2.29
CA GLU A 171 -17.67 1.59 -1.70
C GLU A 171 -18.51 1.15 -0.49
N GLN A 172 -19.01 2.12 0.27
CA GLN A 172 -19.60 1.88 1.59
C GLN A 172 -20.92 1.07 1.53
N ASP A 173 -21.64 1.08 0.41
CA ASP A 173 -23.09 0.84 0.35
C ASP A 173 -23.58 -0.45 -0.32
N GLY A 174 -22.94 -1.60 -0.11
CA GLY A 174 -23.67 -2.84 -0.41
C GLY A 174 -22.96 -4.16 -0.19
N GLN A 175 -21.67 -4.25 -0.50
CA GLN A 175 -20.97 -5.54 -0.49
C GLN A 175 -20.13 -5.78 0.75
N ASN A 176 -19.74 -4.73 1.48
CA ASN A 176 -18.83 -4.84 2.62
C ASN A 176 -19.51 -4.99 3.98
N HIS A 177 -20.86 -5.04 4.03
CA HIS A 177 -21.63 -5.26 5.26
C HIS A 177 -21.22 -6.60 5.90
N ARG A 178 -20.73 -7.52 5.06
CA ARG A 178 -20.25 -8.86 5.42
C ARG A 178 -18.95 -8.83 6.24
N ALA A 179 -18.14 -7.77 6.13
CA ALA A 179 -16.92 -7.58 6.91
C ALA A 179 -17.14 -6.74 8.19
N ASP A 180 -18.32 -6.11 8.35
CA ASP A 180 -18.61 -5.28 9.53
C ASP A 180 -18.74 -6.09 10.84
N ALA A 181 -18.86 -7.42 10.75
CA ALA A 181 -18.76 -8.32 11.90
C ALA A 181 -17.43 -8.21 12.66
N VAL A 182 -16.37 -7.71 12.00
CA VAL A 182 -15.02 -7.53 12.59
C VAL A 182 -14.92 -6.26 13.47
N ARG A 183 -15.93 -5.36 13.46
CA ARG A 183 -15.88 -4.07 14.20
C ARG A 183 -16.20 -4.14 15.69
N LYS A 184 -16.79 -5.24 16.17
CA LYS A 184 -17.17 -5.39 17.58
C LYS A 184 -15.99 -5.84 18.40
#